data_AF-A0A0J8TNQ5-F1
#
_entry.id   AF-A0A0J8TNQ5-F1
#
_cell.length_a   1.000
_cell.length_b   1.000
_cell.length_c   1.000
_cell.angle_alpha   90.00
_cell.angle_beta   90.00
_cell.angle_gamma   90.00
#
_symmetry.space_group_name_H-M   'P 1'
#
loop_
_entity.id
_entity.type
_entity.pdbx_description
1 polymer ?
#
loop_
_entity_poly.entity_id
_entity_poly.type
_entity_poly.pdbx_seq_one_letter_code
_entity_poly.pdbx_strand_id
1 'polypeptide(L)'
;MDIKGAVLAVHVVLSTRRIQYAVGGRYAIEVLYSTGPDGPEYDTPLNTLTVFVDCEKEYVVNALINSNQPFGLTSVMGLVYDPVGNPANVFFGPGRYVISHRGALSKNNSQQDVEYISADPIYIEVLQSQRDPYYFPWISWAPKLRRPINSILDIYVLHPKVFVIIMARLWNFTPRESDAMRYLADVRLLLRWLAQESLEIDFACYRGTPKPNLLRTFGSLYALHDDVRELLRNTMKPADLVLARDFDLYF
;
A
#
# COMPACT_ATOMS: atom_id res chain seq x y z
N MET A 1 7.56 15.25 -10.31
CA MET A 1 7.90 13.85 -10.63
C MET A 1 6.59 13.09 -10.73
N ASP A 2 6.40 12.21 -11.71
CA ASP A 2 5.20 11.36 -11.77
C ASP A 2 5.38 10.09 -10.91
N ILE A 3 4.30 9.33 -10.73
CA ILE A 3 4.33 8.11 -9.90
C ILE A 3 5.32 7.06 -10.47
N LYS A 4 5.48 6.97 -11.80
CA LYS A 4 6.43 6.05 -12.44
C LYS A 4 7.88 6.43 -12.15
N GLY A 5 8.21 7.73 -12.17
CA GLY A 5 9.50 8.24 -11.76
C GLY A 5 9.80 7.93 -10.29
N ALA A 6 8.80 8.08 -9.40
CA ALA A 6 8.96 7.73 -7.99
C ALA A 6 9.20 6.24 -7.78
N VAL A 7 8.46 5.38 -8.50
CA VAL A 7 8.63 3.92 -8.48
C VAL A 7 10.04 3.53 -8.94
N LEU A 8 10.54 4.15 -10.00
CA LEU A 8 11.90 3.94 -10.49
C LEU A 8 12.94 4.35 -9.45
N ALA A 9 12.79 5.55 -8.85
CA ALA A 9 13.68 6.04 -7.82
C ALA A 9 13.73 5.09 -6.60
N VAL A 10 12.57 4.68 -6.09
CA VAL A 10 12.46 3.69 -5.01
C VAL A 10 13.12 2.38 -5.40
N HIS A 11 12.83 1.84 -6.59
CA HIS A 11 13.41 0.58 -7.04
C HIS A 11 14.94 0.63 -7.05
N VAL A 12 15.54 1.71 -7.57
CA VAL A 12 17.00 1.88 -7.60
C VAL A 12 17.57 2.00 -6.19
N VAL A 13 16.98 2.83 -5.33
CA VAL A 13 17.46 3.06 -3.96
C VAL A 13 17.43 1.77 -3.13
N LEU A 14 16.32 1.01 -3.19
CA LEU A 14 16.16 -0.21 -2.42
C LEU A 14 17.00 -1.36 -2.98
N SER A 15 17.07 -1.51 -4.31
CA SER A 15 17.86 -2.58 -4.95
C SER A 15 19.37 -2.39 -4.74
N THR A 16 19.88 -1.16 -4.85
CA THR A 16 21.31 -0.86 -4.62
C THR A 16 21.76 -1.20 -3.20
N ARG A 17 20.85 -1.06 -2.23
CA ARG A 17 21.08 -1.39 -0.82
C ARG A 17 20.67 -2.82 -0.46
N ARG A 18 20.24 -3.62 -1.44
CA ARG A 18 19.74 -5.00 -1.27
C ARG A 18 18.60 -5.10 -0.24
N ILE A 19 17.78 -4.04 -0.13
CA ILE A 19 16.61 -4.02 0.73
C ILE A 19 15.50 -4.80 0.03
N GLN A 20 14.99 -5.85 0.69
CA GLN A 20 13.85 -6.58 0.18
C GLN A 20 12.59 -5.73 0.31
N TYR A 21 11.86 -5.60 -0.79
CA TYR A 21 10.63 -4.82 -0.82
C TYR A 21 9.59 -5.40 -1.77
N ALA A 22 8.36 -4.92 -1.67
CA ALA A 22 7.32 -5.08 -2.67
C ALA A 22 6.46 -3.81 -2.73
N VAL A 23 6.02 -3.45 -3.93
CA VAL A 23 5.07 -2.38 -4.16
C VAL A 23 3.66 -2.89 -3.85
N GLY A 24 2.89 -2.06 -3.17
CA GLY A 24 1.52 -2.28 -2.75
C GLY A 24 0.60 -1.13 -3.10
N GLY A 25 -0.53 -1.09 -2.40
CA GLY A 25 -1.54 -0.05 -2.56
C GLY A 25 -2.09 0.05 -3.97
N ARG A 26 -2.62 1.22 -4.30
CA ARG A 26 -3.31 1.45 -5.57
C ARG A 26 -2.40 1.31 -6.80
N TYR A 27 -1.15 1.75 -6.72
CA TYR A 27 -0.20 1.58 -7.84
C TYR A 27 0.02 0.10 -8.18
N ALA A 28 0.11 -0.77 -7.17
CA ALA A 28 0.19 -2.21 -7.39
C ALA A 28 -1.03 -2.75 -8.14
N ILE A 29 -2.24 -2.31 -7.80
CA ILE A 29 -3.48 -2.72 -8.46
C ILE A 29 -3.48 -2.26 -9.92
N GLU A 30 -3.15 -0.99 -10.19
CA GLU A 30 -3.08 -0.46 -11.55
C GLU A 30 -2.02 -1.18 -12.41
N VAL A 31 -0.87 -1.54 -11.85
CA VAL A 31 0.17 -2.31 -12.57
C VAL A 31 -0.27 -3.76 -12.84
N LEU A 32 -1.08 -4.36 -11.96
CA LEU A 32 -1.63 -5.69 -12.20
C LEU A 32 -2.71 -5.70 -13.30
N TYR A 33 -3.38 -4.57 -13.52
CA TYR A 33 -4.58 -4.46 -14.36
C TYR A 33 -4.46 -3.61 -15.62
N SER A 34 -3.40 -2.82 -15.78
CA SER A 34 -3.12 -1.99 -16.98
C SER A 34 -2.95 -2.79 -18.28
N THR A 35 -3.22 -4.09 -18.27
CA THR A 35 -3.32 -4.99 -19.42
C THR A 35 -4.76 -5.42 -19.76
N GLY A 36 -5.81 -4.91 -19.09
CA GLY A 36 -7.21 -5.29 -19.33
C GLY A 36 -8.21 -4.11 -19.33
N PRO A 37 -9.37 -4.23 -20.01
CA PRO A 37 -10.36 -3.16 -20.21
C PRO A 37 -11.20 -2.80 -18.97
N ASP A 38 -11.16 -3.61 -17.90
CA ASP A 38 -12.05 -3.50 -16.74
C ASP A 38 -11.34 -3.04 -15.45
N GLY A 39 -10.25 -2.27 -15.58
CA GLY A 39 -9.56 -1.70 -14.42
C GLY A 39 -10.46 -0.72 -13.64
N PRO A 40 -10.30 -0.60 -12.31
CA PRO A 40 -11.02 0.42 -11.55
C PRO A 40 -10.73 1.82 -12.09
N GLU A 41 -11.80 2.55 -12.42
CA GLU A 41 -11.72 4.01 -12.50
C GLU A 41 -11.64 4.54 -11.08
N TYR A 42 -10.53 5.19 -10.78
CA TYR A 42 -10.34 5.85 -9.52
C TYR A 42 -10.44 7.37 -9.75
N ASP A 43 -11.37 8.02 -9.06
CA ASP A 43 -11.67 9.45 -9.20
C ASP A 43 -10.55 10.40 -8.73
N THR A 44 -9.46 9.86 -8.19
CA THR A 44 -8.38 10.64 -7.58
C THR A 44 -7.05 10.38 -8.29
N PRO A 45 -6.15 11.37 -8.42
CA PRO A 45 -4.84 11.15 -8.98
C PRO A 45 -4.01 10.22 -8.09
N LEU A 46 -3.28 9.29 -8.71
CA LEU A 46 -2.39 8.38 -8.01
C LEU A 46 -1.13 9.13 -7.55
N ASN A 47 -1.20 9.70 -6.35
CA ASN A 47 -0.13 10.48 -5.75
C ASN A 47 0.62 9.74 -4.65
N THR A 48 0.26 8.50 -4.31
CA THR A 48 0.87 7.75 -3.21
C THR A 48 1.39 6.40 -3.70
N LEU A 49 2.67 6.14 -3.43
CA LEU A 49 3.37 4.89 -3.68
C LEU A 49 3.55 4.14 -2.36
N THR A 50 2.79 3.06 -2.17
CA THR A 50 2.93 2.20 -0.99
C THR A 50 4.02 1.15 -1.23
N VAL A 51 4.96 1.04 -0.31
CA VAL A 51 6.09 0.11 -0.37
C VAL A 51 6.17 -0.67 0.93
N PHE A 52 6.12 -1.99 0.84
CA PHE A 52 6.35 -2.87 1.97
C PHE A 52 7.82 -3.30 2.04
N VAL A 53 8.39 -3.32 3.24
CA VAL A 53 9.81 -3.63 3.50
C VAL A 53 10.00 -4.56 4.69
N ASP A 54 11.03 -5.41 4.67
CA ASP A 54 11.39 -6.35 5.76
C ASP A 54 12.54 -5.86 6.66
N CYS A 55 12.76 -4.55 6.76
CA CYS A 55 13.76 -3.97 7.63
C CYS A 55 13.18 -2.78 8.40
N GLU A 56 13.98 -2.19 9.29
CA GLU A 56 13.58 -0.99 10.01
C GLU A 56 13.15 0.12 9.06
N LYS A 57 11.98 0.68 9.33
CA LYS A 57 11.39 1.75 8.51
C LYS A 57 12.34 2.94 8.41
N GLU A 58 12.96 3.30 9.52
CA GLU A 58 13.87 4.44 9.66
C GLU A 58 15.09 4.29 8.74
N TYR A 59 15.62 3.08 8.60
CA TYR A 59 16.71 2.79 7.66
C TYR A 59 16.29 3.05 6.21
N VAL A 60 15.07 2.63 5.82
CA VAL A 60 14.52 2.83 4.48
C VAL A 60 14.26 4.32 4.20
N VAL A 61 13.65 5.01 5.17
CA VAL A 61 13.40 6.45 5.11
C VAL A 61 14.71 7.21 4.90
N ASN A 62 15.74 6.91 5.69
CA ASN A 62 17.05 7.53 5.55
C ASN A 62 17.72 7.20 4.20
N ALA A 63 17.59 5.97 3.71
CA ALA A 63 18.10 5.59 2.39
C ALA A 63 17.42 6.37 1.25
N LEU A 64 16.11 6.60 1.35
CA LEU A 64 15.32 7.36 0.41
C LEU A 64 15.66 8.86 0.47
N ILE A 65 15.77 9.43 1.66
CA ILE A 65 16.19 10.83 1.85
C ILE A 65 17.58 11.07 1.25
N ASN A 66 18.55 10.22 1.58
CA ASN A 66 19.93 10.32 1.09
C ASN A 66 20.09 10.06 -0.41
N SER A 67 19.01 9.72 -1.12
CA SER A 67 19.04 9.55 -2.58
C SER A 67 18.94 10.86 -3.36
N ASN A 68 18.65 11.99 -2.68
CA ASN A 68 18.43 13.31 -3.26
C ASN A 68 17.31 13.33 -4.34
N GLN A 69 16.34 12.42 -4.25
CA GLN A 69 15.21 12.34 -5.16
C GLN A 69 14.01 13.15 -4.62
N PRO A 70 13.30 13.92 -5.47
CA PRO A 70 12.20 14.79 -5.01
C PRO A 70 10.89 14.02 -4.83
N PHE A 71 10.65 13.50 -3.63
CA PHE A 71 9.37 12.92 -3.19
C PHE A 71 9.06 13.28 -1.73
N GLY A 72 7.79 13.19 -1.32
CA GLY A 72 7.37 13.28 0.08
C GLY A 72 7.35 11.90 0.75
N LEU A 73 7.68 11.79 2.04
CA LEU A 73 7.65 10.53 2.80
C LEU A 73 6.57 10.56 3.87
N THR A 74 5.77 9.50 3.99
CA THR A 74 4.69 9.41 5.00
C THR A 74 4.83 8.17 5.89
N SER A 75 4.29 8.27 7.12
CA SER A 75 4.13 7.14 8.03
C SER A 75 2.68 6.72 8.19
N VAL A 76 2.46 5.45 8.59
CA VAL A 76 1.14 4.86 8.91
C VAL A 76 0.39 5.68 9.97
N MET A 77 1.09 6.53 10.73
CA MET A 77 0.50 7.45 11.71
C MET A 77 0.41 8.90 11.21
N GLY A 78 0.58 9.15 9.91
CA GLY A 78 0.47 10.48 9.32
C GLY A 78 1.66 11.42 9.57
N LEU A 79 2.81 10.90 10.04
CA LEU A 79 4.01 11.71 10.23
C LEU A 79 4.78 11.84 8.91
N VAL A 80 5.02 13.08 8.49
CA VAL A 80 5.82 13.43 7.31
C VAL A 80 7.21 13.83 7.79
N TYR A 81 8.25 13.36 7.12
CA TYR A 81 9.64 13.71 7.42
C TYR A 81 10.16 14.70 6.38
N ASP A 82 10.93 15.69 6.81
CA ASP A 82 11.63 16.59 5.89
C ASP A 82 12.81 15.88 5.19
N PRO A 83 13.39 16.48 4.12
CA PRO A 83 14.57 15.95 3.42
C PRO A 83 15.85 15.84 4.28
N VAL A 84 15.79 16.20 5.57
CA VAL A 84 16.91 16.14 6.52
C VAL A 84 16.62 15.11 7.62
N GLY A 85 15.48 14.40 7.55
CA GLY A 85 15.11 13.32 8.48
C GLY A 85 14.41 13.78 9.76
N ASN A 86 14.00 15.05 9.87
CA ASN A 86 13.27 15.53 11.05
C ASN A 86 11.77 15.26 10.94
N PRO A 87 11.08 14.91 12.05
CA PRO A 87 9.62 14.83 12.06
C PRO A 87 9.03 16.24 11.85
N ALA A 88 8.27 16.41 10.77
CA ALA A 88 7.62 17.67 10.43
C ALA A 88 6.12 17.61 10.77
N ASN A 89 5.61 18.64 11.44
CA ASN A 89 4.17 18.87 11.55
C ASN A 89 3.67 19.44 10.21
N VAL A 90 2.87 18.67 9.49
CA VAL A 90 2.22 19.14 8.26
C VAL A 90 0.78 19.53 8.59
N PHE A 91 0.45 20.80 8.38
CA PHE A 91 -0.94 21.25 8.35
C PHE A 91 -1.51 20.98 6.95
N PHE A 92 -2.66 20.31 6.89
CA PHE A 92 -3.36 20.03 5.64
C PHE A 92 -4.26 21.22 5.26
N GLY A 93 -3.86 21.95 4.22
CA GLY A 93 -4.70 22.91 3.49
C GLY A 93 -4.57 22.66 1.98
N PRO A 94 -5.58 23.04 1.17
CA PRO A 94 -5.52 22.84 -0.28
C PRO A 94 -4.44 23.76 -0.88
N GLY A 95 -3.33 23.15 -1.29
CA GLY A 95 -2.24 23.85 -1.99
C GLY A 95 -1.02 24.15 -1.12
N ARG A 96 -0.07 23.20 -1.14
CA ARG A 96 1.36 23.27 -0.75
C ARG A 96 1.73 23.24 0.74
N TYR A 97 2.84 22.53 0.97
CA TYR A 97 3.49 22.26 2.25
C TYR A 97 4.23 23.48 2.78
N VAL A 98 4.09 23.73 4.08
CA VAL A 98 4.99 24.56 4.88
C VAL A 98 5.81 23.61 5.75
N ILE A 99 7.14 23.60 5.57
CA ILE A 99 8.04 23.03 6.58
C ILE A 99 8.32 24.14 7.58
N SER A 100 7.63 24.11 8.72
CA SER A 100 7.96 24.98 9.85
C SER A 100 9.08 24.35 10.67
N HIS A 101 10.27 24.93 10.62
CA HIS A 101 11.34 24.59 11.55
C HIS A 101 11.03 25.20 12.92
N ARG A 102 10.99 24.35 13.96
CA ARG A 102 11.11 24.85 15.33
C ARG A 102 12.59 25.13 15.60
N GLY A 103 13.00 26.38 15.39
CA GLY A 103 14.31 26.88 15.78
C GLY A 103 14.39 28.40 15.70
N ALA A 104 14.39 29.04 16.87
CA ALA A 104 14.56 30.48 17.12
C ALA A 104 13.39 31.41 16.78
N LEU A 105 12.58 31.70 17.81
CA LEU A 105 12.10 33.06 18.03
C LEU A 105 13.34 33.97 18.14
N SER A 106 13.80 34.49 17.00
CA SER A 106 14.49 35.77 16.95
C SER A 106 13.56 36.71 16.22
N LYS A 107 12.88 37.58 16.99
CA LYS A 107 12.29 38.79 16.44
C LYS A 107 13.43 39.56 15.76
N ASN A 108 13.39 39.70 14.44
CA ASN A 108 13.45 40.99 13.77
C ASN A 108 13.60 40.84 12.26
N ASN A 109 12.62 41.42 11.58
CA ASN A 109 12.69 42.17 10.33
C ASN A 109 12.87 41.46 8.97
N SER A 110 12.11 42.06 8.04
CA SER A 110 12.18 42.07 6.58
C SER A 110 11.77 40.79 5.83
N GLN A 111 10.54 40.89 5.31
CA GLN A 111 10.09 40.33 4.03
C GLN A 111 11.24 40.09 3.05
N GLN A 112 11.36 38.85 2.58
CA GLN A 112 11.86 38.54 1.26
C GLN A 112 10.84 37.64 0.56
N ASP A 113 10.43 38.10 -0.61
CA ASP A 113 9.48 37.51 -1.52
C ASP A 113 9.82 36.04 -1.85
N VAL A 114 8.82 35.17 -1.75
CA VAL A 114 8.93 33.79 -2.20
C VAL A 114 8.04 33.64 -3.43
N GLU A 115 8.68 33.60 -4.61
CA GLU A 115 8.06 33.19 -5.86
C GLU A 115 7.85 31.67 -5.87
N TYR A 116 6.67 31.25 -6.33
CA TYR A 116 6.20 29.87 -6.27
C TYR A 116 6.13 29.23 -7.65
N ILE A 117 6.76 28.05 -7.82
CA ILE A 117 6.52 27.16 -8.97
C ILE A 117 6.16 25.76 -8.46
N SER A 118 5.13 25.14 -9.04
CA SER A 118 4.46 23.90 -8.60
C SER A 118 5.03 22.68 -9.32
N ALA A 119 5.04 21.52 -8.65
CA ALA A 119 4.57 20.26 -9.22
C ALA A 119 4.29 19.28 -8.06
N ASP A 120 3.09 18.71 -8.04
CA ASP A 120 2.51 17.89 -6.97
C ASP A 120 3.47 16.83 -6.39
N PRO A 121 3.57 16.72 -5.05
CA PRO A 121 4.44 15.71 -4.47
C PRO A 121 3.78 14.33 -4.54
N ILE A 122 4.50 13.40 -5.16
CA ILE A 122 4.26 11.97 -4.94
C ILE A 122 4.72 11.63 -3.52
N TYR A 123 3.87 10.96 -2.76
CA TYR A 123 4.16 10.43 -1.43
C TYR A 123 4.64 9.00 -1.53
N ILE A 124 5.65 8.65 -0.74
CA ILE A 124 6.07 7.26 -0.53
C ILE A 124 5.65 6.86 0.88
N GLU A 125 4.74 5.91 0.94
CA GLU A 125 4.30 5.29 2.18
C GLU A 125 5.14 4.02 2.41
N VAL A 126 5.97 4.02 3.46
CA VAL A 126 6.81 2.87 3.82
C VAL A 126 6.15 2.07 4.93
N LEU A 127 5.81 0.81 4.63
CA LEU A 127 5.17 -0.14 5.55
C LEU A 127 6.15 -1.24 5.96
N GLN A 128 6.41 -1.36 7.25
CA GLN A 128 7.30 -2.38 7.78
C GLN A 128 6.53 -3.67 8.05
N SER A 129 6.84 -4.72 7.30
CA SER A 129 6.14 -6.01 7.30
C SER A 129 6.20 -6.75 8.64
N GLN A 130 7.30 -6.59 9.39
CA GLN A 130 7.58 -7.34 10.61
C GLN A 130 7.06 -6.65 11.89
N ARG A 131 6.83 -5.34 11.85
CA ARG A 131 6.44 -4.55 13.04
C ARG A 131 4.94 -4.56 13.26
N ASP A 132 4.17 -4.82 12.21
CA ASP A 132 2.72 -4.96 12.27
C ASP A 132 2.23 -6.24 11.58
N PRO A 133 2.45 -7.41 12.21
CA PRO A 133 1.98 -8.70 11.69
C PRO A 133 0.46 -8.81 11.71
N TYR A 134 -0.23 -7.89 12.38
CA TYR A 134 -1.68 -7.81 12.30
C TYR A 134 -2.06 -7.31 10.90
N TYR A 135 -1.52 -6.21 10.42
CA TYR A 135 -2.00 -5.62 9.16
C TYR A 135 -1.26 -6.08 7.89
N PHE A 136 -0.02 -6.56 7.98
CA PHE A 136 0.79 -6.83 6.78
C PHE A 136 1.49 -8.22 6.79
N PRO A 137 1.68 -8.85 5.61
CA PRO A 137 2.42 -10.09 5.48
C PRO A 137 3.93 -9.81 5.57
N TRP A 138 4.69 -10.82 5.97
CA TRP A 138 6.15 -10.80 5.88
C TRP A 138 6.57 -10.87 4.40
N ILE A 139 7.04 -9.76 3.86
CA ILE A 139 7.33 -9.59 2.43
C ILE A 139 8.47 -10.49 1.96
N SER A 140 9.36 -10.88 2.86
CA SER A 140 10.48 -11.78 2.63
C SER A 140 10.02 -13.20 2.30
N TRP A 141 8.81 -13.54 2.72
CA TRP A 141 8.17 -14.84 2.52
C TRP A 141 6.96 -14.77 1.58
N ALA A 142 6.43 -13.57 1.34
CA ALA A 142 5.28 -13.38 0.48
C ALA A 142 5.70 -13.50 -1.01
N PRO A 143 4.90 -14.21 -1.84
CA PRO A 143 5.12 -14.27 -3.27
C PRO A 143 5.04 -12.87 -3.88
N LYS A 144 5.92 -12.61 -4.86
CA LYS A 144 6.02 -11.35 -5.60
C LYS A 144 5.91 -11.62 -7.09
N LEU A 145 5.27 -10.70 -7.80
CA LEU A 145 5.27 -10.68 -9.26
C LEU A 145 6.28 -9.63 -9.73
N ARG A 146 7.09 -10.00 -10.72
CA ARG A 146 7.88 -9.02 -11.48
C ARG A 146 6.96 -8.36 -12.49
N ARG A 147 6.95 -7.03 -12.49
CA ARG A 147 6.18 -6.23 -13.43
C ARG A 147 7.08 -5.17 -14.05
N PRO A 148 7.09 -5.01 -15.37
CA PRO A 148 7.95 -4.04 -16.02
C PRO A 148 7.51 -2.61 -15.65
N ILE A 149 8.46 -1.79 -15.19
CA ILE A 149 8.29 -0.33 -15.12
C ILE A 149 8.49 0.25 -16.52
N ASN A 150 9.50 -0.27 -17.23
CA ASN A 150 9.91 0.09 -18.58
C ASN A 150 10.57 -1.14 -19.24
N SER A 151 11.17 -0.97 -20.43
CA SER A 151 11.78 -2.06 -21.20
C SER A 151 13.01 -2.72 -20.56
N ILE A 152 13.53 -2.17 -19.46
CA ILE A 152 14.82 -2.58 -18.86
C ILE A 152 14.64 -3.00 -17.39
N LEU A 153 13.67 -2.43 -16.68
CA LEU A 153 13.53 -2.59 -15.24
C LEU A 153 12.18 -3.15 -14.84
N ASP A 154 12.25 -4.14 -13.95
CA ASP A 154 11.10 -4.75 -13.29
C ASP A 154 10.99 -4.27 -11.83
N ILE A 155 9.77 -4.02 -11.39
CA ILE A 155 9.44 -3.90 -9.97
C ILE A 155 8.88 -5.20 -9.42
N TYR A 156 9.06 -5.36 -8.12
CA TYR A 156 8.38 -6.38 -7.35
C TYR A 156 7.05 -5.84 -6.85
N VAL A 157 5.95 -6.40 -7.31
CA VAL A 157 4.60 -6.15 -6.80
C VAL A 157 4.18 -7.32 -5.94
N LEU A 158 3.45 -7.06 -4.85
CA LEU A 158 2.91 -8.15 -4.03
C LEU A 158 1.94 -9.01 -4.86
N HIS A 159 2.10 -10.33 -4.80
CA HIS A 159 1.25 -11.22 -5.59
C HIS A 159 -0.23 -11.14 -5.11
N PRO A 160 -1.22 -11.10 -6.03
CA PRO A 160 -2.65 -11.08 -5.71
C PRO A 160 -3.12 -12.11 -4.67
N LYS A 161 -2.54 -13.32 -4.65
CA LYS A 161 -2.85 -14.40 -3.70
C LYS A 161 -2.70 -14.01 -2.23
N VAL A 162 -1.82 -13.06 -1.94
CA VAL A 162 -1.57 -12.53 -0.58
C VAL A 162 -2.08 -11.10 -0.47
N PHE A 163 -2.02 -10.34 -1.55
CA PHE A 163 -2.42 -8.93 -1.55
C PHE A 163 -3.91 -8.74 -1.22
N VAL A 164 -4.77 -9.64 -1.69
CA VAL A 164 -6.21 -9.62 -1.38
C VAL A 164 -6.49 -9.74 0.11
N ILE A 165 -5.63 -10.44 0.86
CA ILE A 165 -5.75 -10.57 2.31
C ILE A 165 -5.52 -9.22 3.00
N ILE A 166 -4.52 -8.45 2.55
CA ILE A 166 -4.27 -7.09 3.09
C ILE A 166 -5.48 -6.20 2.85
N MET A 167 -6.00 -6.19 1.61
CA MET A 167 -7.12 -5.33 1.24
C MET A 167 -8.41 -5.72 1.97
N ALA A 168 -8.69 -7.02 2.10
CA ALA A 168 -9.84 -7.53 2.87
C ALA A 168 -9.77 -7.09 4.33
N ARG A 169 -8.57 -7.09 4.92
CA ARG A 169 -8.40 -6.60 6.29
C ARG A 169 -8.59 -5.10 6.40
N LEU A 170 -7.99 -4.32 5.49
CA LEU A 170 -8.15 -2.87 5.50
C LEU A 170 -9.62 -2.48 5.34
N TRP A 171 -10.38 -3.20 4.52
CA TRP A 171 -11.84 -3.06 4.43
C TRP A 171 -12.52 -3.30 5.78
N ASN A 172 -12.20 -4.39 6.48
CA ASN A 172 -12.89 -4.77 7.71
C ASN A 172 -12.53 -3.91 8.94
N PHE A 173 -11.33 -3.33 8.97
CA PHE A 173 -10.83 -2.59 10.14
C PHE A 173 -10.76 -1.07 9.95
N THR A 174 -11.00 -0.56 8.74
CA THR A 174 -10.97 0.89 8.54
C THR A 174 -12.21 1.54 9.16
N PRO A 175 -12.03 2.61 9.97
CA PRO A 175 -13.16 3.29 10.62
C PRO A 175 -13.95 4.19 9.66
N ARG A 176 -13.37 4.51 8.50
CA ARG A 176 -13.99 5.40 7.51
C ARG A 176 -14.68 4.58 6.43
N GLU A 177 -15.98 4.74 6.31
CA GLU A 177 -16.82 4.02 5.33
C GLU A 177 -16.35 4.24 3.89
N SER A 178 -15.95 5.46 3.52
CA SER A 178 -15.43 5.76 2.18
C SER A 178 -14.14 5.00 1.86
N ASP A 179 -13.24 4.87 2.83
CA ASP A 179 -12.03 4.05 2.68
C ASP A 179 -12.39 2.56 2.65
N ALA A 180 -13.38 2.11 3.43
CA ALA A 180 -13.85 0.72 3.41
C ALA A 180 -14.36 0.35 2.01
N MET A 181 -15.23 1.17 1.43
CA MET A 181 -15.77 0.93 0.10
C MET A 181 -14.68 0.90 -0.98
N ARG A 182 -13.64 1.74 -0.86
CA ARG A 182 -12.45 1.67 -1.73
C ARG A 182 -11.74 0.33 -1.59
N TYR A 183 -11.44 -0.11 -0.37
CA TYR A 183 -10.78 -1.39 -0.15
C TYR A 183 -11.64 -2.58 -0.59
N LEU A 184 -12.96 -2.51 -0.47
CA LEU A 184 -13.88 -3.53 -0.99
C LEU A 184 -13.81 -3.62 -2.52
N ALA A 185 -13.74 -2.48 -3.21
CA ALA A 185 -13.54 -2.45 -4.66
C ALA A 185 -12.21 -3.13 -5.03
N ASP A 186 -11.13 -2.79 -4.32
CA ASP A 186 -9.81 -3.41 -4.51
C ASP A 186 -9.84 -4.94 -4.24
N VAL A 187 -10.57 -5.39 -3.21
CA VAL A 187 -10.79 -6.83 -2.93
C VAL A 187 -11.51 -7.51 -4.09
N ARG A 188 -12.63 -6.96 -4.53
CA ARG A 188 -13.42 -7.52 -5.65
C ARG A 188 -12.56 -7.69 -6.89
N LEU A 189 -11.73 -6.70 -7.18
CA LEU A 189 -10.79 -6.76 -8.29
C LEU A 189 -9.78 -7.89 -8.07
N LEU A 190 -9.05 -7.90 -6.96
CA LEU A 190 -8.04 -8.94 -6.75
C LEU A 190 -8.65 -10.35 -6.81
N LEU A 191 -9.88 -10.54 -6.34
CA LEU A 191 -10.60 -11.81 -6.45
C LEU A 191 -11.01 -12.15 -7.90
N ARG A 192 -11.48 -11.18 -8.70
CA ARG A 192 -11.77 -11.41 -10.13
C ARG A 192 -10.52 -11.83 -10.89
N TRP A 193 -9.40 -11.15 -10.66
CA TRP A 193 -8.11 -11.50 -11.26
C TRP A 193 -7.71 -12.93 -10.92
N LEU A 194 -7.79 -13.29 -9.62
CA LEU A 194 -7.47 -14.64 -9.16
C LEU A 194 -8.39 -15.68 -9.82
N ALA A 195 -9.69 -15.42 -9.93
CA ALA A 195 -10.64 -16.33 -10.58
C ALA A 195 -10.34 -16.50 -12.08
N GLN A 196 -10.04 -15.41 -12.80
CA GLN A 196 -9.66 -15.45 -14.22
C GLN A 196 -8.39 -16.28 -14.47
N GLU A 197 -7.39 -16.11 -13.61
CA GLU A 197 -6.12 -16.85 -13.67
C GLU A 197 -6.21 -18.27 -13.07
N SER A 198 -7.39 -18.69 -12.58
CA SER A 198 -7.60 -19.97 -11.88
C SER A 198 -6.64 -20.18 -10.70
N LEU A 199 -6.43 -19.12 -9.91
CA LEU A 199 -5.51 -19.08 -8.79
C LEU A 199 -6.25 -18.97 -7.45
N GLU A 200 -5.75 -19.68 -6.45
CA GLU A 200 -6.28 -19.66 -5.09
C GLU A 200 -5.58 -18.64 -4.19
N ILE A 201 -6.31 -18.09 -3.22
CA ILE A 201 -5.79 -17.30 -2.10
C ILE A 201 -4.83 -18.16 -1.27
N ASP A 202 -3.66 -17.61 -0.96
CA ASP A 202 -2.64 -18.32 -0.20
C ASP A 202 -2.52 -17.77 1.23
N PHE A 203 -3.37 -18.30 2.12
CA PHE A 203 -3.32 -17.99 3.54
C PHE A 203 -2.03 -18.45 4.22
N ALA A 204 -1.33 -19.46 3.69
CA ALA A 204 -0.10 -19.98 4.30
C ALA A 204 1.10 -19.05 4.04
N CYS A 205 1.10 -18.34 2.92
CA CYS A 205 2.06 -17.29 2.62
C CYS A 205 1.84 -15.98 3.41
N TYR A 206 0.70 -15.82 4.09
CA TYR A 206 0.44 -14.67 4.97
C TYR A 206 0.97 -14.92 6.39
N ARG A 207 2.28 -14.74 6.61
CA ARG A 207 2.94 -15.00 7.90
C ARG A 207 2.73 -13.95 9.00
N GLY A 208 1.69 -13.13 8.90
CA GLY A 208 1.36 -12.13 9.92
C GLY A 208 0.35 -12.65 10.94
N THR A 209 -0.91 -12.77 10.51
CA THR A 209 -2.03 -13.13 11.38
C THR A 209 -2.41 -14.59 11.23
N PRO A 210 -2.78 -15.29 12.33
CA PRO A 210 -3.27 -16.66 12.26
C PRO A 210 -4.44 -16.82 11.28
N LYS A 211 -4.39 -17.91 10.51
CA LYS A 211 -5.41 -18.24 9.49
C LYS A 211 -6.86 -18.13 9.99
N PRO A 212 -7.25 -18.59 11.20
CA PRO A 212 -8.64 -18.45 11.66
C PRO A 212 -9.14 -17.00 11.72
N ASN A 213 -8.28 -16.05 12.12
CA ASN A 213 -8.64 -14.63 12.17
C ASN A 213 -8.75 -14.03 10.76
N LEU A 214 -7.92 -14.52 9.82
CA LEU A 214 -8.06 -14.15 8.41
C LEU A 214 -9.39 -14.67 7.85
N LEU A 215 -9.70 -15.95 8.09
CA LEU A 215 -10.95 -16.56 7.62
C LEU A 215 -12.20 -15.84 8.15
N ARG A 216 -12.17 -15.29 9.38
CA ARG A 216 -13.25 -14.43 9.88
C ARG A 216 -13.50 -13.20 9.00
N THR A 217 -12.43 -12.55 8.53
CA THR A 217 -12.54 -11.40 7.62
C THR A 217 -13.21 -11.80 6.30
N PHE A 218 -12.85 -12.97 5.76
CA PHE A 218 -13.48 -13.51 4.55
C PHE A 218 -14.90 -14.04 4.81
N GLY A 219 -15.21 -14.48 6.02
CA GLY A 219 -16.57 -14.79 6.46
C GLY A 219 -17.47 -13.56 6.41
N SER A 220 -17.00 -12.43 6.96
CA SER A 220 -17.71 -11.15 6.86
C SER A 220 -17.90 -10.70 5.41
N LEU A 221 -16.88 -10.84 4.54
CA LEU A 221 -17.04 -10.58 3.10
C LEU A 221 -18.13 -11.47 2.48
N TYR A 222 -18.11 -12.78 2.79
CA TYR A 222 -19.09 -13.73 2.26
C TYR A 222 -20.51 -13.43 2.75
N ALA A 223 -20.68 -13.07 4.02
CA ALA A 223 -21.97 -12.77 4.62
C ALA A 223 -22.56 -11.47 4.05
N LEU A 224 -21.76 -10.40 3.99
CA LEU A 224 -22.23 -9.04 3.69
C LEU A 224 -22.28 -8.70 2.19
N HIS A 225 -21.55 -9.40 1.33
CA HIS A 225 -21.42 -9.03 -0.08
C HIS A 225 -21.72 -10.21 -1.02
N ASP A 226 -22.96 -10.27 -1.50
CA ASP A 226 -23.46 -11.30 -2.43
C ASP A 226 -22.59 -11.47 -3.68
N ASP A 227 -22.13 -10.36 -4.24
CA ASP A 227 -21.32 -10.31 -5.47
C ASP A 227 -19.90 -10.85 -5.29
N VAL A 228 -19.43 -10.95 -4.03
CA VAL A 228 -18.12 -11.51 -3.68
C VAL A 228 -18.19 -13.02 -3.45
N ARG A 229 -19.36 -13.58 -3.11
CA ARG A 229 -19.50 -15.01 -2.76
C ARG A 229 -19.01 -15.95 -3.84
N GLU A 230 -19.39 -15.70 -5.09
CA GLU A 230 -18.99 -16.55 -6.20
C GLU A 230 -17.49 -16.43 -6.49
N LEU A 231 -16.93 -15.23 -6.34
CA LEU A 231 -15.49 -15.03 -6.45
C LEU A 231 -14.73 -15.77 -5.34
N LEU A 232 -15.23 -15.76 -4.11
CA LEU A 232 -14.63 -16.54 -3.01
C LEU A 232 -14.72 -18.04 -3.26
N ARG A 233 -15.82 -18.56 -3.81
CA ARG A 233 -15.92 -19.98 -4.21
C ARG A 233 -14.85 -20.39 -5.22
N ASN A 234 -14.55 -19.50 -6.17
CA ASN A 234 -13.59 -19.79 -7.23
C ASN A 234 -12.13 -19.57 -6.82
N THR A 235 -11.89 -18.82 -5.74
CA THR A 235 -10.53 -18.42 -5.31
C THR A 235 -10.12 -18.97 -3.95
N MET A 236 -11.01 -19.61 -3.21
CA MET A 236 -10.69 -20.25 -1.93
C MET A 236 -10.72 -21.76 -2.05
N LYS A 237 -9.84 -22.43 -1.30
CA LYS A 237 -9.93 -23.88 -1.10
C LYS A 237 -11.28 -24.22 -0.47
N PRO A 238 -11.96 -25.31 -0.88
CA PRO A 238 -13.28 -25.67 -0.35
C PRO A 238 -13.31 -25.77 1.18
N ALA A 239 -12.27 -26.34 1.80
CA ALA A 239 -12.16 -26.42 3.26
C ALA A 239 -12.09 -25.05 3.94
N ASP A 240 -11.37 -24.10 3.33
CA ASP A 240 -11.23 -22.74 3.87
C ASP A 240 -12.51 -21.94 3.70
N LEU A 241 -13.23 -22.14 2.60
CA LEU A 241 -14.53 -21.52 2.35
C LEU A 241 -15.57 -22.00 3.36
N VAL A 242 -15.63 -23.30 3.64
CA VAL A 242 -16.53 -23.87 4.66
C VAL A 242 -16.26 -23.22 6.02
N LEU A 243 -14.99 -23.17 6.42
CA LEU A 243 -14.59 -22.53 7.68
C LEU A 243 -14.98 -21.04 7.71
N ALA A 244 -14.76 -20.29 6.63
CA ALA A 244 -15.09 -18.87 6.56
C ALA A 244 -16.61 -18.63 6.64
N ARG A 245 -17.43 -19.44 5.97
CA ARG A 245 -18.90 -19.32 5.97
C ARG A 245 -19.49 -19.65 7.34
N ASP A 246 -18.97 -20.68 8.00
CA ASP A 246 -19.58 -21.23 9.22
C ASP A 246 -19.13 -20.46 10.50
N PHE A 247 -18.28 -19.43 10.35
CA PHE A 247 -17.75 -18.64 11.47
C PHE A 247 -18.83 -17.81 12.21
N ASP A 248 -19.95 -17.49 11.56
CA ASP A 248 -21.08 -16.73 12.14
C ASP A 248 -22.04 -17.59 12.99
N LEU A 249 -21.84 -18.91 13.06
CA LEU A 249 -22.77 -19.82 13.78
C LEU A 249 -22.42 -20.01 15.26
N TYR A 250 -21.39 -19.35 15.78
CA TYR A 250 -20.85 -19.64 17.12
C TYR A 250 -20.59 -18.42 18.02
N PHE A 251 -21.08 -17.22 17.67
CA PHE A 251 -20.99 -16.02 18.51
C PHE A 251 -22.29 -15.23 18.55
#